data_AF-A0A7T8G1W8-F1
#
_entry.id   AF-A0A7T8G1W8-F1
#
_cell.length_a   1.000
_cell.length_b   1.000
_cell.length_c   1.000
_cell.angle_alpha   90.00
_cell.angle_beta   90.00
_cell.angle_gamma   90.00
#
_symmetry.space_group_name_H-M   'P 1'
#
loop_
_entity.id
_entity.type
_entity.pdbx_description
1 polymer ?
#
loop_
_entity_poly.entity_id
_entity_poly.type
_entity_poly.pdbx_seq_one_letter_code
_entity_poly.pdbx_strand_id
1 'polypeptide(L)'
;FLSKVKKILETVCHNCGIIKAVDSEEFRYALSVRDRKKRFELMWRLSQKQNVCQADPPEDEADSLLKEKTGKIRHGGCGNAQPAIRKTGLELWAQYKPRKGDDDEESLVEKSQIWPAQALQVFQHLTDHTLETLGLSLDFARPEWMILQSLPVPPPPVRPSISVDGSGQGQRGEDDLTFKLGDIIRANQNLIRVHTEGAPDHIAKELSALLQYHVATYMDNDIANLDKAQHKSGRPIKSIRARLKGKEGRLRQNLMGKRVDFSARTVITGDPNLSLDEVGVPRTIARNLTYPETVTKLNIGRLAQLVANGPNIHPGAKYIIRDQGERIDLRHVKKSSETPLRVGWKVERHLVDGD
;
A
#
# COMPACT_ATOMS: atom_id res chain seq x y z
N PHE A 1 2.86 -0.28 -9.97
CA PHE A 1 1.84 -0.42 -11.04
C PHE A 1 2.38 -0.87 -12.40
N LEU A 2 3.67 -1.21 -12.53
CA LEU A 2 4.32 -1.51 -13.82
C LEU A 2 3.57 -2.50 -14.72
N SER A 3 3.04 -3.59 -14.17
CA SER A 3 2.27 -4.58 -14.96
C SER A 3 0.96 -4.01 -15.53
N LYS A 4 0.30 -3.08 -14.81
CA LYS A 4 -0.92 -2.41 -15.29
C LYS A 4 -0.59 -1.36 -16.33
N VAL A 5 0.49 -0.58 -16.12
CA VAL A 5 1.04 0.36 -17.12
C VAL A 5 1.30 -0.36 -18.44
N LYS A 6 2.00 -1.50 -18.41
CA LYS A 6 2.21 -2.36 -19.59
C LYS A 6 0.91 -2.71 -20.30
N LYS A 7 -0.10 -3.21 -19.57
CA LYS A 7 -1.39 -3.56 -20.17
C LYS A 7 -2.09 -2.35 -20.80
N ILE A 8 -2.03 -1.18 -20.18
CA ILE A 8 -2.65 0.04 -20.73
C ILE A 8 -1.94 0.43 -22.04
N LEU A 9 -0.61 0.46 -22.06
CA LEU A 9 0.17 0.73 -23.28
C LEU A 9 -0.12 -0.30 -24.38
N GLU A 10 -0.30 -1.57 -24.04
CA GLU A 10 -0.73 -2.60 -25.01
C GLU A 10 -2.17 -2.44 -25.49
N THR A 11 -2.99 -1.62 -24.83
CA THR A 11 -4.40 -1.42 -25.16
C THR A 11 -4.63 -0.20 -26.05
N VAL A 12 -3.86 0.87 -25.83
CA VAL A 12 -4.04 2.16 -26.52
C VAL A 12 -2.96 2.38 -27.58
N CYS A 13 -3.25 3.26 -28.53
CA CYS A 13 -2.27 3.72 -29.50
C CYS A 13 -1.29 4.68 -28.84
N HIS A 14 0.01 4.46 -29.05
CA HIS A 14 1.07 5.30 -28.47
C HIS A 14 1.07 6.75 -29.01
N ASN A 15 0.48 7.00 -30.18
CA ASN A 15 0.44 8.34 -30.78
C ASN A 15 -0.88 9.08 -30.51
N CYS A 16 -2.02 8.51 -30.89
CA CYS A 16 -3.32 9.18 -30.77
C CYS A 16 -4.12 8.83 -29.50
N GLY A 17 -3.67 7.89 -28.66
CA GLY A 17 -4.36 7.52 -27.43
C GLY A 17 -5.67 6.74 -27.61
N ILE A 18 -6.07 6.38 -28.83
CA ILE A 18 -7.29 5.61 -29.10
C ILE A 18 -7.09 4.14 -28.73
N ILE A 19 -8.15 3.47 -28.28
CA ILE A 19 -8.16 2.03 -28.01
C ILE A 19 -7.92 1.27 -29.32
N LYS A 20 -6.94 0.37 -29.36
CA LYS A 20 -6.57 -0.34 -30.60
C LYS A 20 -7.58 -1.42 -31.02
N ALA A 21 -8.39 -1.93 -30.10
CA ALA A 21 -9.41 -2.92 -30.43
C ALA A 21 -10.46 -2.32 -31.39
N VAL A 22 -10.61 -2.96 -32.54
CA VAL A 22 -11.56 -2.60 -33.58
C VAL A 22 -12.96 -3.04 -33.16
N ASP A 23 -13.98 -2.38 -33.71
CA ASP A 23 -15.37 -2.73 -33.46
C ASP A 23 -15.69 -4.16 -33.98
N SER A 24 -15.92 -5.06 -33.03
CA SER A 24 -16.26 -6.47 -33.24
C SER A 24 -17.37 -6.89 -32.27
N GLU A 25 -18.01 -8.02 -32.50
CA GLU A 25 -19.01 -8.56 -31.55
C GLU A 25 -18.41 -8.73 -30.14
N GLU A 26 -17.16 -9.20 -30.07
CA GLU A 26 -16.41 -9.36 -28.82
C GLU A 26 -16.12 -8.00 -28.14
N PHE A 27 -15.85 -6.96 -28.93
CA PHE A 27 -15.64 -5.60 -28.43
C PHE A 27 -16.95 -5.00 -27.89
N ARG A 28 -18.07 -5.15 -28.62
CA ARG A 28 -19.40 -4.73 -28.16
C ARG A 28 -19.83 -5.47 -26.90
N TYR A 29 -19.54 -6.77 -26.83
CA TYR A 29 -19.73 -7.54 -25.60
C TYR A 29 -18.90 -6.94 -24.46
N ALA A 30 -17.60 -6.66 -24.67
CA ALA A 30 -16.76 -6.05 -23.65
C ALA A 30 -17.32 -4.70 -23.14
N LEU A 31 -17.85 -3.85 -24.03
CA LEU A 31 -18.49 -2.59 -23.67
C LEU A 31 -19.73 -2.79 -22.77
N SER A 32 -20.53 -3.83 -23.04
CA SER A 32 -21.73 -4.14 -22.25
C SER A 32 -21.42 -4.63 -20.82
N VAL A 33 -20.18 -5.06 -20.56
CA VAL A 33 -19.77 -5.57 -19.24
C VAL A 33 -19.75 -4.45 -18.20
N ARG A 34 -20.61 -4.56 -17.19
CA ARG A 34 -20.70 -3.60 -16.06
C ARG A 34 -19.48 -3.61 -15.14
N ASP A 35 -18.84 -4.77 -14.96
CA ASP A 35 -17.62 -4.88 -14.14
C ASP A 35 -16.42 -4.26 -14.89
N ARG A 36 -16.01 -3.08 -14.43
CA ARG A 36 -14.91 -2.31 -15.00
C ARG A 36 -13.60 -3.11 -15.12
N LYS A 37 -13.29 -4.01 -14.16
CA LYS A 37 -12.05 -4.79 -14.20
C LYS A 37 -12.10 -5.85 -15.31
N LYS A 38 -13.24 -6.53 -15.44
CA LYS A 38 -13.45 -7.53 -16.49
C LYS A 38 -13.50 -6.88 -17.87
N ARG A 39 -14.19 -5.75 -17.99
CA ARG A 39 -14.23 -4.94 -19.23
C ARG A 39 -12.83 -4.59 -19.72
N PHE A 40 -11.99 -4.02 -18.85
CA PHE A 40 -10.60 -3.71 -19.18
C PHE A 40 -9.83 -4.94 -19.70
N GLU A 41 -9.97 -6.08 -19.02
CA GLU A 41 -9.25 -7.31 -19.36
C GLU A 41 -9.66 -7.85 -20.75
N LEU A 42 -10.95 -7.80 -21.09
CA LEU A 42 -11.45 -8.17 -22.42
C LEU A 42 -10.90 -7.23 -23.49
N MET A 43 -11.01 -5.92 -23.28
CA MET A 43 -10.51 -4.91 -24.22
C MET A 43 -9.00 -5.02 -24.44
N TRP A 44 -8.23 -5.25 -23.37
CA TRP A 44 -6.79 -5.49 -23.47
C TRP A 44 -6.47 -6.72 -24.33
N ARG A 45 -7.19 -7.84 -24.15
CA ARG A 45 -6.96 -9.06 -24.93
C ARG A 45 -7.22 -8.90 -26.42
N LEU A 46 -8.19 -8.06 -26.79
CA LEU A 46 -8.47 -7.68 -28.17
C LEU A 46 -7.38 -6.76 -28.73
N SER A 47 -6.99 -5.75 -27.94
CA SER A 47 -6.06 -4.70 -28.35
C SER A 47 -4.60 -5.15 -28.44
N GLN A 48 -4.15 -6.07 -27.59
CA GLN A 48 -2.76 -6.55 -27.58
C GLN A 48 -2.36 -7.30 -28.87
N LYS A 49 -3.35 -7.79 -29.63
CA LYS A 49 -3.14 -8.48 -30.91
C LYS A 49 -2.90 -7.49 -32.06
N GLN A 50 -3.30 -6.23 -31.88
CA GLN A 50 -3.24 -5.19 -32.89
C GLN A 50 -1.86 -4.52 -32.90
N ASN A 51 -1.16 -4.67 -34.03
CA ASN A 51 0.17 -4.11 -34.26
C ASN A 51 0.13 -2.85 -35.15
N VAL A 52 -1.06 -2.37 -35.49
CA VAL A 52 -1.29 -1.13 -36.25
C VAL A 52 -2.52 -0.45 -35.66
N CYS A 53 -2.47 0.88 -35.53
CA CYS A 53 -3.65 1.67 -35.19
C CYS A 53 -4.49 1.86 -36.46
N GLN A 54 -5.63 1.17 -36.58
CA GLN A 54 -6.38 1.11 -37.84
C GLN A 54 -6.96 2.49 -38.22
N ALA A 55 -6.48 3.06 -39.32
CA ALA A 55 -7.09 4.27 -39.87
C ALA A 55 -8.35 3.91 -40.65
N ASP A 56 -9.35 4.80 -40.64
CA ASP A 56 -10.49 4.67 -41.52
C ASP A 56 -10.09 5.05 -42.96
N PRO A 57 -10.63 4.37 -43.99
CA PRO A 57 -10.38 4.74 -45.38
C PRO A 57 -10.84 6.19 -45.67
N PRO A 58 -10.16 6.90 -46.59
CA PRO A 58 -10.59 8.22 -47.05
C PRO A 58 -11.98 8.13 -47.70
N GLU A 59 -12.78 9.19 -47.57
CA GLU A 59 -14.14 9.22 -48.11
C GLU A 59 -14.11 9.58 -49.59
N ASP A 60 -14.52 8.66 -50.46
CA ASP A 60 -14.90 8.98 -51.84
C ASP A 60 -16.34 9.53 -51.86
N GLU A 61 -16.61 10.57 -52.66
CA GLU A 61 -17.93 11.26 -52.72
C GLU A 61 -19.13 10.32 -53.00
N ALA A 62 -18.89 9.17 -53.64
CA ALA A 62 -19.90 8.15 -53.94
C ALA A 62 -20.35 7.34 -52.71
N ASP A 63 -19.56 7.31 -51.63
CA ASP A 63 -19.77 6.45 -50.46
C ASP A 63 -20.65 7.11 -49.38
N SER A 64 -20.95 8.40 -49.53
CA SER A 64 -21.82 9.16 -48.62
C SER A 64 -23.28 8.70 -48.65
N LEU A 65 -23.76 8.18 -49.79
CA LEU A 65 -25.14 7.69 -49.96
C LEU A 65 -25.35 6.24 -49.49
N LEU A 66 -24.27 5.46 -49.36
CA LEU A 66 -24.31 4.06 -48.86
C LEU A 66 -24.19 3.97 -47.32
N LYS A 67 -23.69 5.04 -46.68
CA LYS A 67 -23.44 5.11 -45.23
C LYS A 67 -24.71 5.11 -44.36
N GLU A 68 -25.82 5.67 -44.85
CA GLU A 68 -27.11 5.59 -44.12
C GLU A 68 -27.65 4.15 -44.00
N LYS A 69 -27.19 3.21 -44.83
CA LYS A 69 -27.69 1.82 -44.83
C LYS A 69 -26.84 0.81 -44.07
N THR A 70 -25.58 1.11 -43.74
CA THR A 70 -24.65 0.10 -43.17
C THR A 70 -24.09 0.41 -41.79
N GLY A 71 -24.24 1.63 -41.25
CA GLY A 71 -23.94 1.94 -39.85
C GLY A 71 -22.53 1.56 -39.37
N LYS A 72 -21.54 1.49 -40.26
CA LYS A 72 -20.16 1.10 -39.88
C LYS A 72 -19.55 2.18 -38.98
N ILE A 73 -19.31 1.83 -37.72
CA ILE A 73 -18.65 2.70 -36.74
C ILE A 73 -17.19 2.91 -37.17
N ARG A 74 -16.80 4.17 -37.34
CA ARG A 74 -15.42 4.59 -37.64
C ARG A 74 -14.51 4.35 -36.44
N HIS A 75 -13.32 3.81 -36.66
CA HIS A 75 -12.35 3.53 -35.59
C HIS A 75 -11.52 4.78 -35.23
N GLY A 76 -11.28 5.67 -36.20
CA GLY A 76 -10.59 6.95 -35.99
C GLY A 76 -9.08 6.85 -35.72
N GLY A 77 -8.45 5.71 -35.99
CA GLY A 77 -7.02 5.51 -35.72
C GLY A 77 -6.09 6.28 -36.67
N CYS A 78 -4.80 6.39 -36.29
CA CYS A 78 -3.82 7.21 -37.02
C CYS A 78 -2.93 6.44 -38.02
N GLY A 79 -3.10 5.12 -38.19
CA GLY A 79 -2.32 4.31 -39.15
C GLY A 79 -0.91 3.88 -38.68
N ASN A 80 -0.43 4.40 -37.54
CA ASN A 80 0.91 4.11 -37.05
C ASN A 80 1.07 2.68 -36.55
N ALA A 81 2.25 2.10 -36.80
CA ALA A 81 2.63 0.81 -36.24
C ALA A 81 2.63 0.85 -34.71
N GLN A 82 2.24 -0.24 -34.07
CA GLN A 82 2.14 -0.37 -32.61
C GLN A 82 3.08 -1.47 -32.14
N PRO A 83 3.85 -1.22 -31.07
CA PRO A 83 4.85 -2.18 -30.62
C PRO A 83 4.23 -3.32 -29.82
N ALA A 84 4.84 -4.50 -29.91
CA ALA A 84 4.67 -5.55 -28.93
C ALA A 84 5.53 -5.23 -27.70
N ILE A 85 4.92 -5.18 -26.51
CA ILE A 85 5.61 -4.76 -25.29
C ILE A 85 6.04 -5.97 -24.46
N ARG A 86 7.33 -6.04 -24.15
CA ARG A 86 7.94 -7.02 -23.25
C ARG A 86 8.40 -6.35 -21.96
N LYS A 87 8.35 -7.08 -20.85
CA LYS A 87 8.83 -6.60 -19.54
C LYS A 87 10.04 -7.43 -19.14
N THR A 88 11.14 -6.74 -18.85
CA THR A 88 12.38 -7.35 -18.36
C THR A 88 12.77 -6.64 -17.07
N GLY A 89 12.64 -7.32 -15.93
CA GLY A 89 12.87 -6.69 -14.61
C GLY A 89 11.96 -5.49 -14.37
N LEU A 90 12.55 -4.30 -14.25
CA LEU A 90 11.86 -3.01 -14.06
C LEU A 90 11.62 -2.24 -15.37
N GLU A 91 12.06 -2.78 -16.50
CA GLU A 91 12.04 -2.10 -17.80
C GLU A 91 10.93 -2.64 -18.70
N LEU A 92 10.46 -1.77 -19.60
CA LEU A 92 9.56 -2.12 -20.68
C LEU A 92 10.29 -1.94 -22.01
N TRP A 93 10.17 -2.93 -22.88
CA TRP A 93 10.81 -2.96 -24.19
C TRP A 93 9.74 -3.07 -25.28
N ALA A 94 9.74 -2.11 -26.20
CA ALA A 94 8.96 -2.09 -27.42
C ALA A 94 9.66 -2.90 -28.52
N GLN A 95 8.88 -3.69 -29.26
CA GLN A 95 9.34 -4.44 -30.43
C GLN A 95 8.36 -4.21 -31.57
N TYR A 96 8.82 -3.54 -32.63
CA TYR A 96 7.99 -3.34 -33.83
C TYR A 96 8.17 -4.53 -34.77
N LYS A 97 7.05 -5.08 -35.23
CA LYS A 97 7.09 -6.11 -36.28
C LYS A 97 7.26 -5.42 -37.64
N PRO A 98 8.10 -5.98 -38.53
CA PRO A 98 8.23 -5.47 -39.89
C PRO A 98 6.86 -5.50 -40.60
N ARG A 99 6.62 -4.51 -41.47
CA ARG A 99 5.38 -4.46 -42.26
C ARG A 99 5.44 -5.54 -43.35
N LYS A 100 4.28 -6.14 -43.63
CA LYS A 100 4.14 -7.16 -44.67
C LYS A 100 4.32 -6.46 -46.03
N GLY A 101 5.51 -6.56 -46.64
CA GLY A 101 5.90 -5.87 -47.87
C GLY A 101 7.35 -5.39 -47.90
N ASP A 102 8.06 -5.37 -46.77
CA ASP A 102 9.52 -5.24 -46.74
C ASP A 102 10.15 -6.63 -46.94
N ASP A 103 10.29 -7.06 -48.19
CA ASP A 103 10.96 -8.31 -48.61
C ASP A 103 12.50 -8.21 -48.55
N ASP A 104 13.04 -7.54 -47.53
CA ASP A 104 14.46 -7.62 -47.19
C ASP A 104 14.64 -8.66 -46.07
N GLU A 105 15.34 -9.74 -46.38
CA GLU A 105 15.59 -10.93 -45.54
C GLU A 105 16.34 -10.66 -44.21
N GLU A 106 16.55 -9.41 -43.83
CA GLU A 106 17.28 -9.02 -42.60
C GLU A 106 16.68 -7.80 -41.87
N SER A 107 15.37 -7.59 -41.92
CA SER A 107 14.72 -6.55 -41.09
C SER A 107 14.84 -6.87 -39.59
N LEU A 108 15.95 -6.43 -38.98
CA LEU A 108 16.20 -6.51 -37.55
C LEU A 108 15.02 -5.92 -36.79
N VAL A 109 14.40 -6.72 -35.91
CA VAL A 109 13.33 -6.26 -35.02
C VAL A 109 13.90 -5.12 -34.17
N GLU A 110 13.48 -3.90 -34.45
CA GLU A 110 13.91 -2.72 -33.72
C GLU A 110 13.39 -2.83 -32.27
N LYS A 111 14.33 -3.04 -31.34
CA LYS A 111 14.06 -3.11 -29.90
C LYS A 111 14.40 -1.77 -29.28
N SER A 112 13.40 -1.07 -28.76
CA SER A 112 13.59 0.19 -28.05
C SER A 112 13.02 0.11 -26.64
N GLN A 113 13.71 0.70 -25.68
CA GLN A 113 13.22 0.78 -24.30
C GLN A 113 12.13 1.86 -24.21
N ILE A 114 11.01 1.54 -23.58
CA ILE A 114 9.96 2.50 -23.24
C ILE A 114 10.33 3.11 -21.88
N TRP A 115 10.72 4.38 -21.91
CA TRP A 115 11.01 5.15 -20.71
C TRP A 115 9.74 5.61 -20.01
N PRO A 116 9.77 5.82 -18.67
CA PRO A 116 8.60 6.31 -17.93
C PRO A 116 8.02 7.62 -18.49
N ALA A 117 8.87 8.52 -19.00
CA ALA A 117 8.46 9.77 -19.64
C ALA A 117 7.63 9.53 -20.91
N GLN A 118 8.02 8.56 -21.75
CA GLN A 118 7.26 8.19 -22.96
C GLN A 118 5.91 7.58 -22.58
N ALA A 119 5.89 6.68 -21.59
CA ALA A 119 4.63 6.11 -21.11
C ALA A 119 3.68 7.18 -20.56
N LEU A 120 4.22 8.18 -19.86
CA LEU A 120 3.45 9.31 -19.36
C LEU A 120 2.84 10.15 -20.50
N GLN A 121 3.62 10.46 -21.55
CA GLN A 121 3.11 11.17 -22.73
C GLN A 121 1.94 10.43 -23.38
N VAL A 122 2.05 9.10 -23.57
CA VAL A 122 0.95 8.28 -24.09
C VAL A 122 -0.29 8.41 -23.21
N PHE A 123 -0.13 8.38 -21.89
CA PHE A 123 -1.25 8.48 -20.95
C PHE A 123 -1.91 9.85 -20.93
N GLN A 124 -1.15 10.91 -21.20
CA GLN A 124 -1.67 12.28 -21.31
C GLN A 124 -2.50 12.50 -22.59
N HIS A 125 -2.27 11.70 -23.64
CA HIS A 125 -3.10 11.71 -24.86
C HIS A 125 -4.45 10.99 -24.69
N LEU A 126 -4.69 10.30 -23.57
CA LEU A 126 -5.94 9.59 -23.34
C LEU A 126 -7.07 10.57 -22.98
N THR A 127 -8.09 10.61 -23.82
CA THR A 127 -9.32 11.36 -23.55
C THR A 127 -10.13 10.72 -22.44
N ASP A 128 -10.93 11.51 -21.73
CA ASP A 128 -11.77 11.01 -20.64
C ASP A 128 -12.77 9.94 -21.12
N HIS A 129 -13.32 10.12 -22.33
CA HIS A 129 -14.15 9.09 -22.99
C HIS A 129 -13.39 7.76 -23.15
N THR A 130 -12.13 7.78 -23.57
CA THR A 130 -11.31 6.56 -23.69
C THR A 130 -11.08 5.91 -22.32
N LEU A 131 -10.80 6.71 -21.28
CA LEU A 131 -10.60 6.21 -19.93
C LEU A 131 -11.86 5.55 -19.36
N GLU A 132 -13.02 6.16 -19.55
CA GLU A 132 -14.31 5.59 -19.15
C GLU A 132 -14.59 4.28 -19.89
N THR A 133 -14.38 4.27 -21.21
CA THR A 133 -14.56 3.09 -22.06
C THR A 133 -13.71 1.93 -21.55
N LEU A 134 -12.43 2.19 -21.24
CA LEU A 134 -11.50 1.21 -20.65
C LEU A 134 -11.91 0.73 -19.24
N GLY A 135 -12.83 1.41 -18.57
CA GLY A 135 -13.22 1.12 -17.18
C GLY A 135 -12.25 1.66 -16.15
N LEU A 136 -11.49 2.69 -16.49
CA LEU A 136 -10.62 3.42 -15.56
C LEU A 136 -11.43 4.51 -14.85
N SER A 137 -10.96 4.98 -13.69
CA SER A 137 -11.64 6.02 -12.92
C SER A 137 -11.02 7.37 -13.22
N LEU A 138 -11.82 8.34 -13.66
CA LEU A 138 -11.37 9.71 -13.92
C LEU A 138 -10.91 10.40 -12.62
N ASP A 139 -11.70 10.30 -11.56
CA ASP A 139 -11.44 11.07 -10.33
C ASP A 139 -10.37 10.48 -9.42
N PHE A 140 -10.24 9.14 -9.42
CA PHE A 140 -9.47 8.42 -8.40
C PHE A 140 -8.26 7.65 -8.94
N ALA A 141 -8.20 7.38 -10.25
CA ALA A 141 -7.19 6.48 -10.80
C ALA A 141 -6.85 6.77 -12.27
N ARG A 142 -6.44 8.00 -12.58
CA ARG A 142 -5.92 8.33 -13.93
C ARG A 142 -4.62 7.54 -14.22
N PRO A 143 -4.43 7.02 -15.44
CA PRO A 143 -3.23 6.25 -15.80
C PRO A 143 -1.91 6.98 -15.59
N GLU A 144 -1.88 8.28 -15.85
CA GLU A 144 -0.72 9.14 -15.65
C GLU A 144 -0.20 9.10 -14.21
N TRP A 145 -1.07 8.95 -13.20
CA TRP A 145 -0.68 8.84 -11.78
C TRP A 145 0.00 7.51 -11.44
N MET A 146 -0.02 6.52 -12.34
CA MET A 146 0.74 5.28 -12.16
C MET A 146 2.25 5.48 -12.36
N ILE A 147 2.65 6.58 -13.01
CA ILE A 147 4.03 7.02 -13.18
C ILE A 147 4.34 8.05 -12.08
N LEU A 148 5.31 7.75 -11.22
CA LEU A 148 5.65 8.61 -10.09
C LEU A 148 6.52 9.78 -10.55
N GLN A 149 5.96 10.99 -10.55
CA GLN A 149 6.72 12.24 -10.72
C GLN A 149 7.11 12.87 -9.38
N SER A 150 6.26 12.68 -8.36
CA SER A 150 6.49 13.12 -6.98
C SER A 150 6.31 11.94 -6.03
N LEU A 151 7.30 11.70 -5.18
CA LEU A 151 7.30 10.61 -4.20
C LEU A 151 6.97 11.18 -2.81
N PRO A 152 5.82 10.83 -2.20
CA PRO A 152 5.49 11.31 -0.86
C PRO A 152 6.41 10.70 0.19
N VAL A 153 6.95 11.55 1.07
CA VAL A 153 7.81 11.12 2.18
C VAL A 153 6.94 10.90 3.43
N PRO A 154 6.89 9.68 3.99
CA PRO A 154 6.09 9.42 5.18
C PRO A 154 6.65 10.13 6.42
N PRO A 155 5.79 10.53 7.36
CA PRO A 155 6.21 11.24 8.56
C PRO A 155 6.92 10.31 9.57
N PRO A 156 7.66 10.86 10.56
CA PRO A 156 8.42 10.07 11.54
C PRO A 156 7.66 8.93 12.24
N PRO A 157 6.36 9.04 12.59
CA PRO A 157 5.62 7.92 13.21
C PRO A 157 5.53 6.66 12.33
N VAL A 158 5.67 6.78 11.01
CA VAL A 158 5.70 5.64 10.08
C VAL A 158 7.11 5.06 9.94
N ARG A 159 8.13 5.88 10.20
CA ARG A 159 9.58 5.58 10.10
C ARG A 159 10.30 5.96 11.41
N PRO A 160 10.00 5.28 12.53
CA PRO A 160 10.49 5.67 13.85
C PRO A 160 12.00 5.50 13.97
N SER A 161 12.67 6.48 14.57
CA SER A 161 14.08 6.37 14.94
C SER A 161 14.22 5.82 16.36
N ILE A 162 15.26 5.04 16.60
CA ILE A 162 15.58 4.45 17.90
C ILE A 162 16.89 5.07 18.38
N SER A 163 16.86 5.80 19.50
CA SER A 163 18.07 6.24 20.19
C SER A 163 18.57 5.13 21.11
N VAL A 164 19.83 4.72 20.97
CA VAL A 164 20.42 3.64 21.78
C VAL A 164 20.47 4.00 23.26
N ASP A 165 20.77 5.27 23.58
CA ASP A 165 20.99 5.71 24.97
C ASP A 165 19.84 6.53 25.56
N GLY A 166 18.72 6.70 24.84
CA GLY A 166 17.56 7.51 25.28
C GLY A 166 17.83 9.02 25.46
N SER A 167 19.08 9.45 25.46
CA SER A 167 19.54 10.82 25.74
C SER A 167 19.47 11.77 24.55
N GLY A 168 18.99 11.32 23.39
CA GLY A 168 18.89 12.11 22.16
C GLY A 168 20.23 12.52 21.53
N GLN A 169 21.35 12.44 22.26
CA GLN A 169 22.70 12.82 21.84
C GLN A 169 23.60 11.63 21.44
N GLY A 170 23.16 10.39 21.69
CA GLY A 170 23.88 9.16 21.31
C GLY A 170 23.65 8.71 19.87
N GLN A 171 24.28 7.59 19.49
CA GLN A 171 24.07 6.96 18.17
C GLN A 171 22.58 6.62 17.97
N ARG A 172 22.05 6.98 16.80
CA ARG A 172 20.65 6.76 16.42
C ARG A 172 20.56 5.64 15.38
N GLY A 173 19.77 4.62 15.69
CA GLY A 173 19.31 3.63 14.73
C GLY A 173 18.11 4.18 13.97
N GLU A 174 18.33 4.63 12.74
CA GLU A 174 17.26 5.10 11.86
C GLU A 174 16.49 3.92 11.23
N ASP A 175 15.21 4.14 10.94
CA ASP A 175 14.36 3.14 10.28
C ASP A 175 14.87 2.79 8.87
N ASP A 176 14.65 1.54 8.46
CA ASP A 176 14.98 1.02 7.12
C ASP A 176 14.44 1.91 5.98
N LEU A 177 13.24 2.50 6.14
CA LEU A 177 12.66 3.41 5.14
C LEU A 177 13.43 4.73 5.08
N THR A 178 13.90 5.27 6.21
CA THR A 178 14.71 6.50 6.24
C THR A 178 16.02 6.29 5.50
N PHE A 179 16.67 5.14 5.70
CA PHE A 179 17.90 4.78 4.99
C PHE A 179 17.69 4.77 3.47
N LYS A 180 16.62 4.11 3.04
CA LYS A 180 16.32 3.98 1.61
C LYS A 180 15.89 5.30 0.96
N LEU A 181 15.17 6.16 1.70
CA LEU A 181 14.85 7.51 1.24
C LEU A 181 16.12 8.35 1.03
N GLY A 182 17.14 8.18 1.89
CA GLY A 182 18.45 8.79 1.69
C GLY A 182 19.12 8.36 0.38
N ASP A 183 19.06 7.07 0.04
CA ASP A 183 19.56 6.56 -1.24
C ASP A 183 18.81 7.13 -2.44
N ILE A 184 17.47 7.22 -2.35
CA ILE A 184 16.62 7.80 -3.41
C ILE A 184 17.01 9.26 -3.66
N ILE A 185 17.16 10.05 -2.59
CA ILE A 185 17.52 11.48 -2.72
C ILE A 185 18.91 11.62 -3.36
N ARG A 186 19.89 10.83 -2.91
CA ARG A 186 21.25 10.85 -3.49
C ARG A 186 21.25 10.47 -4.96
N ALA A 187 20.55 9.40 -5.34
CA ALA A 187 20.44 9.00 -6.74
C ALA A 187 19.75 10.07 -7.60
N ASN A 188 18.69 10.70 -7.08
CA ASN A 188 17.99 11.78 -7.77
C ASN A 188 18.86 13.02 -7.96
N GLN A 189 19.60 13.45 -6.94
CA GLN A 189 20.53 14.58 -7.03
C GLN A 189 21.66 14.31 -8.02
N ASN A 190 22.22 13.09 -8.02
CA ASN A 190 23.24 12.69 -8.98
C ASN A 190 22.71 12.73 -10.41
N LEU A 191 21.49 12.24 -10.66
CA LEU A 191 20.87 12.28 -11.98
C LEU A 191 20.63 13.73 -12.47
N ILE A 192 20.14 14.61 -11.59
CA ILE A 192 19.96 16.03 -11.91
C ILE A 192 21.30 16.69 -12.28
N ARG A 193 22.36 16.42 -11.52
CA ARG A 193 23.70 16.96 -11.80
C ARG A 193 24.21 16.52 -13.17
N VAL A 194 24.17 15.22 -13.45
CA VAL A 194 24.63 14.64 -14.73
C VAL A 194 23.85 15.21 -15.92
N HIS A 195 22.55 15.42 -15.76
CA HIS A 195 21.74 16.04 -16.81
C HIS A 195 22.08 17.52 -17.03
N THR A 196 22.37 18.27 -15.95
CA THR A 196 22.73 19.69 -16.02
C THR A 196 24.11 19.90 -16.63
N GLU A 197 25.05 19.00 -16.35
CA GLU A 197 26.43 19.04 -16.87
C GLU A 197 26.54 18.60 -18.35
N GLY A 198 25.43 18.16 -18.97
CA GLY A 198 25.44 17.69 -20.35
C GLY A 198 26.22 16.39 -20.55
N ALA A 199 26.25 15.53 -19.53
CA ALA A 199 26.95 14.27 -19.61
C ALA A 199 26.34 13.33 -20.68
N PRO A 200 27.11 12.37 -21.21
CA PRO A 200 26.63 11.43 -22.22
C PRO A 200 25.35 10.66 -21.82
N ASP A 201 24.46 10.45 -22.80
CA ASP A 201 23.17 9.79 -22.60
C ASP A 201 23.25 8.40 -21.95
N HIS A 202 24.31 7.63 -22.22
CA HIS A 202 24.47 6.30 -21.63
C HIS A 202 24.59 6.37 -20.10
N ILE A 203 25.31 7.36 -19.57
CA ILE A 203 25.47 7.58 -18.12
C ILE A 203 24.14 7.99 -17.50
N ALA A 204 23.40 8.89 -18.17
CA ALA A 204 22.09 9.32 -17.70
C ALA A 204 21.10 8.15 -17.63
N LYS A 205 21.13 7.23 -18.61
CA LYS A 205 20.30 6.02 -18.64
C LYS A 205 20.63 5.08 -17.47
N GLU A 206 21.91 4.84 -17.19
CA GLU A 206 22.35 4.01 -16.06
C GLU A 206 21.90 4.60 -14.71
N LEU A 207 22.09 5.90 -14.51
CA LEU A 207 21.65 6.58 -13.28
C LEU A 207 20.14 6.62 -13.14
N SER A 208 19.40 6.75 -14.25
CA SER A 208 17.95 6.64 -14.24
C SER A 208 17.49 5.23 -13.85
N ALA A 209 18.18 4.17 -14.31
CA ALA A 209 17.89 2.81 -13.91
C ALA A 209 18.18 2.59 -12.41
N LEU A 210 19.25 3.19 -11.88
CA LEU A 210 19.57 3.16 -10.44
C LEU A 210 18.50 3.84 -9.59
N LEU A 211 18.01 5.01 -10.01
CA LEU A 211 16.91 5.70 -9.33
C LEU A 211 15.65 4.85 -9.34
N GLN A 212 15.30 4.26 -10.50
CA GLN A 212 14.16 3.36 -10.65
C GLN A 212 14.29 2.14 -9.73
N TYR A 213 15.48 1.56 -9.60
CA TYR A 213 15.77 0.46 -8.67
C TYR A 213 15.52 0.86 -7.22
N HIS A 214 16.01 2.03 -6.78
CA HIS A 214 15.82 2.49 -5.40
C HIS A 214 14.35 2.78 -5.06
N VAL A 215 13.60 3.41 -5.97
CA VAL A 215 12.16 3.65 -5.77
C VAL A 215 11.38 2.34 -5.76
N ALA A 216 11.73 1.38 -6.64
CA ALA A 216 11.07 0.07 -6.68
C ALA A 216 11.29 -0.71 -5.39
N THR A 217 12.55 -0.83 -4.93
CA THR A 217 12.92 -1.58 -3.72
C THR A 217 12.45 -0.93 -2.42
N TYR A 218 12.21 0.37 -2.42
CA TYR A 218 11.54 1.07 -1.32
C TYR A 218 10.10 0.59 -1.11
N MET A 219 9.35 0.44 -2.21
CA MET A 219 7.96 -0.03 -2.17
C MET A 219 7.89 -1.55 -1.96
N ASP A 220 8.71 -2.30 -2.69
CA ASP A 220 8.74 -3.75 -2.70
C ASP A 220 10.16 -4.26 -2.96
N ASN A 221 10.76 -4.89 -1.95
CA ASN A 221 12.13 -5.41 -2.02
C ASN A 221 12.18 -6.90 -2.41
N ASP A 222 11.03 -7.55 -2.60
CA ASP A 222 10.93 -8.97 -2.99
C ASP A 222 10.50 -9.12 -4.46
N ILE A 223 10.98 -8.22 -5.32
CA ILE A 223 10.72 -8.28 -6.77
C ILE A 223 11.53 -9.45 -7.36
N ALA A 224 10.87 -10.29 -8.15
CA ALA A 224 11.52 -11.43 -8.80
C ALA A 224 12.58 -10.97 -9.81
N ASN A 225 13.69 -11.71 -9.90
CA ASN A 225 14.81 -11.46 -10.81
C ASN A 225 15.48 -10.08 -10.63
N LEU A 226 15.44 -9.55 -9.41
CA LEU A 226 16.10 -8.30 -9.04
C LEU A 226 16.84 -8.49 -7.72
N ASP A 227 18.05 -7.96 -7.63
CA ASP A 227 18.85 -8.05 -6.41
C ASP A 227 18.21 -7.25 -5.27
N LYS A 228 18.14 -7.87 -4.10
CA LYS A 228 17.50 -7.25 -2.93
C LYS A 228 18.37 -6.10 -2.42
N ALA A 229 17.73 -4.97 -2.11
CA ALA A 229 18.39 -3.89 -1.42
C ALA A 229 18.75 -4.34 0.00
N GLN A 230 20.03 -4.26 0.34
CA GLN A 230 20.59 -4.68 1.63
C GLN A 230 21.28 -3.49 2.31
N HIS A 231 21.31 -3.54 3.64
CA HIS A 231 22.20 -2.70 4.42
C HIS A 231 23.66 -3.08 4.19
N LYS A 232 24.59 -2.22 4.65
CA LYS A 232 26.02 -2.54 4.68
C LYS A 232 26.35 -3.84 5.44
N SER A 233 25.47 -4.26 6.36
CA SER A 233 25.56 -5.53 7.10
C SER A 233 25.04 -6.75 6.34
N GLY A 234 24.60 -6.62 5.08
CA GLY A 234 24.00 -7.70 4.29
C GLY A 234 22.54 -8.01 4.65
N ARG A 235 21.99 -7.42 5.71
CA ARG A 235 20.58 -7.57 6.07
C ARG A 235 19.66 -6.90 5.02
N PRO A 236 18.67 -7.59 4.44
CA PRO A 236 17.70 -6.98 3.53
C PRO A 236 16.88 -5.86 4.19
N ILE A 237 16.69 -4.76 3.46
CA ILE A 237 15.89 -3.61 3.89
C ILE A 237 14.39 -4.00 3.89
N LYS A 238 13.67 -3.69 4.97
CA LYS A 238 12.22 -3.93 5.05
C LYS A 238 11.42 -2.86 4.29
N SER A 239 10.96 -3.22 3.09
CA SER A 239 10.08 -2.41 2.25
C SER A 239 8.69 -2.18 2.85
N ILE A 240 7.94 -1.21 2.30
CA ILE A 240 6.56 -0.93 2.71
C ILE A 240 5.65 -2.17 2.52
N ARG A 241 5.75 -2.87 1.39
CA ARG A 241 4.98 -4.09 1.13
C ARG A 241 5.27 -5.18 2.17
N ALA A 242 6.54 -5.36 2.53
CA ALA A 242 6.95 -6.34 3.54
C ALA A 242 6.40 -6.00 4.94
N ARG A 243 6.21 -4.71 5.27
CA ARG A 243 5.57 -4.28 6.54
C ARG A 243 4.07 -4.59 6.57
N LEU A 244 3.40 -4.63 5.42
CA LEU A 244 1.95 -4.86 5.32
C LEU A 244 1.61 -6.35 5.25
N LYS A 245 2.36 -7.11 4.45
CA LYS A 245 2.13 -8.53 4.18
C LYS A 245 2.82 -9.43 5.22
N GLY A 246 2.35 -10.66 5.35
CA GLY A 246 3.01 -11.72 6.12
C GLY A 246 2.35 -11.98 7.46
N LYS A 247 2.88 -12.97 8.19
CA LYS A 247 2.38 -13.34 9.52
C LYS A 247 2.63 -12.22 10.53
N GLU A 248 3.80 -11.61 10.45
CA GLU A 248 4.24 -10.44 11.25
C GLU A 248 3.92 -9.11 10.55
N GLY A 249 3.12 -9.13 9.48
CA GLY A 249 2.69 -7.93 8.78
C GLY A 249 1.60 -7.20 9.56
N ARG A 250 1.49 -5.88 9.35
CA ARG A 250 0.51 -5.03 10.04
C ARG A 250 -0.94 -5.52 9.88
N LEU A 251 -1.32 -6.07 8.72
CA LEU A 251 -2.69 -6.53 8.51
C LEU A 251 -3.07 -7.68 9.45
N ARG A 252 -2.21 -8.68 9.61
CA ARG A 252 -2.52 -9.85 10.44
C ARG A 252 -2.18 -9.61 11.90
N GLN A 253 -0.99 -9.08 12.18
CA GLN A 253 -0.50 -8.91 13.55
C GLN A 253 -1.09 -7.68 14.25
N ASN A 254 -1.45 -6.63 13.52
CA ASN A 254 -1.91 -5.40 14.16
C ASN A 254 -3.39 -5.12 13.90
N LEU A 255 -4.01 -5.62 12.83
CA LEU A 255 -5.44 -5.38 12.59
C LEU A 255 -6.30 -6.60 12.96
N MET A 256 -5.88 -7.83 12.63
CA MET A 256 -6.67 -9.03 12.93
C MET A 256 -6.45 -9.59 14.34
N GLY A 257 -5.24 -9.45 14.91
CA GLY A 257 -4.95 -10.00 16.24
C GLY A 257 -3.95 -9.14 17.01
N LYS A 258 -4.46 -8.20 17.80
CA LYS A 258 -3.62 -7.34 18.65
C LYS A 258 -3.31 -8.02 19.99
N ARG A 259 -2.19 -7.63 20.58
CA ARG A 259 -1.99 -7.84 22.02
C ARG A 259 -3.00 -6.96 22.76
N VAL A 260 -3.62 -7.53 23.78
CA VAL A 260 -4.63 -6.86 24.60
C VAL A 260 -4.13 -6.78 26.03
N ASP A 261 -4.41 -5.65 26.66
CA ASP A 261 -4.21 -5.47 28.09
C ASP A 261 -5.32 -6.20 28.87
N PHE A 262 -5.18 -6.28 30.20
CA PHE A 262 -6.14 -6.94 31.10
C PHE A 262 -6.41 -8.42 30.80
N SER A 263 -5.38 -9.14 30.34
CA SER A 263 -5.43 -10.59 30.13
C SER A 263 -4.31 -11.29 30.89
N ALA A 264 -4.55 -12.54 31.30
CA ALA A 264 -3.56 -13.41 31.94
C ALA A 264 -3.64 -14.81 31.35
N ARG A 265 -2.54 -15.57 31.45
CA ARG A 265 -2.46 -16.96 30.99
C ARG A 265 -1.70 -17.78 32.02
N THR A 266 -2.25 -18.94 32.37
CA THR A 266 -1.62 -19.95 33.24
C THR A 266 -2.02 -21.36 32.78
N VAL A 267 -1.38 -22.38 33.34
CA VAL A 267 -1.71 -23.79 33.12
C VAL A 267 -3.02 -24.13 33.82
N ILE A 268 -3.86 -24.95 33.18
CA ILE A 268 -5.14 -25.40 33.73
C ILE A 268 -4.97 -26.64 34.63
N THR A 269 -5.80 -26.77 35.64
CA THR A 269 -5.91 -27.97 36.51
C THR A 269 -7.37 -28.16 36.86
N GLY A 270 -7.84 -29.41 36.86
CA GLY A 270 -9.25 -29.72 37.19
C GLY A 270 -9.48 -29.69 38.70
N ASP A 271 -10.59 -29.08 39.13
CA ASP A 271 -11.07 -29.10 40.51
C ASP A 271 -12.55 -29.52 40.53
N PRO A 272 -12.89 -30.65 41.18
CA PRO A 272 -14.27 -31.14 41.23
C PRO A 272 -15.19 -30.32 42.13
N ASN A 273 -14.67 -29.38 42.94
CA ASN A 273 -15.46 -28.58 43.86
C ASN A 273 -15.98 -27.27 43.26
N LEU A 274 -15.60 -26.95 42.02
CA LEU A 274 -16.06 -25.75 41.31
C LEU A 274 -17.35 -26.02 40.53
N SER A 275 -18.22 -25.02 40.48
CA SER A 275 -19.42 -25.04 39.65
C SER A 275 -19.06 -24.96 38.16
N LEU A 276 -19.99 -25.35 37.27
CA LEU A 276 -19.74 -25.41 35.82
C LEU A 276 -19.39 -24.05 35.20
N ASP A 277 -19.91 -22.97 35.78
CA ASP A 277 -19.73 -21.57 35.38
C ASP A 277 -18.59 -20.86 36.14
N GLU A 278 -17.91 -21.55 37.06
CA GLU A 278 -16.83 -20.98 37.87
C GLU A 278 -15.44 -21.29 37.28
N VAL A 279 -14.50 -20.38 37.53
CA VAL A 279 -13.09 -20.59 37.20
C VAL A 279 -12.20 -20.17 38.37
N GLY A 280 -11.33 -21.09 38.81
CA GLY A 280 -10.36 -20.80 39.86
C GLY A 280 -9.28 -19.83 39.36
N VAL A 281 -9.28 -18.60 39.88
CA VAL A 281 -8.27 -17.58 39.55
C VAL A 281 -7.23 -17.48 40.67
N PRO A 282 -5.93 -17.72 40.40
CA PRO A 282 -4.88 -17.55 41.41
C PRO A 282 -4.84 -16.12 41.97
N ARG A 283 -4.65 -15.98 43.29
CA ARG A 283 -4.55 -14.66 43.96
C ARG A 283 -3.44 -13.77 43.39
N THR A 284 -2.40 -14.34 42.77
CA THR A 284 -1.36 -13.59 42.06
C THR A 284 -1.89 -12.91 40.80
N ILE A 285 -2.79 -13.55 40.07
CA ILE A 285 -3.45 -13.02 38.87
C ILE A 285 -4.57 -12.06 39.27
N ALA A 286 -5.41 -12.43 40.24
CA ALA A 286 -6.52 -11.60 40.72
C ALA A 286 -6.05 -10.26 41.32
N ARG A 287 -4.89 -10.24 42.00
CA ARG A 287 -4.24 -9.00 42.44
C ARG A 287 -3.66 -8.18 41.29
N ASN A 288 -3.38 -8.80 40.15
CA ASN A 288 -2.76 -8.10 39.03
C ASN A 288 -3.76 -7.49 38.06
N LEU A 289 -4.79 -8.24 37.71
CA LEU A 289 -5.90 -7.80 36.89
C LEU A 289 -6.80 -6.86 37.69
N THR A 290 -7.29 -5.82 37.04
CA THR A 290 -8.14 -4.82 37.67
C THR A 290 -9.39 -4.58 36.84
N TYR A 291 -10.46 -4.18 37.54
CA TYR A 291 -11.70 -3.74 36.93
C TYR A 291 -11.99 -2.28 37.34
N PRO A 292 -12.20 -1.35 36.40
CA PRO A 292 -12.50 0.04 36.71
C PRO A 292 -13.95 0.18 37.14
N GLU A 293 -14.20 0.25 38.45
CA GLU A 293 -15.53 0.46 39.00
C GLU A 293 -15.77 1.95 39.27
N THR A 294 -16.92 2.47 38.83
CA THR A 294 -17.30 3.87 39.10
C THR A 294 -17.90 3.99 40.50
N VAL A 295 -17.42 4.98 41.26
CA VAL A 295 -17.87 5.26 42.62
C VAL A 295 -19.28 5.85 42.56
N THR A 296 -20.23 5.13 43.14
CA THR A 296 -21.62 5.50 43.36
C THR A 296 -21.88 5.65 44.86
N LYS A 297 -23.02 6.23 45.24
CA LYS A 297 -23.39 6.34 46.65
C LYS A 297 -23.54 4.98 47.36
N LEU A 298 -23.84 3.92 46.60
CA LEU A 298 -24.06 2.58 47.14
C LEU A 298 -22.76 1.82 47.42
N ASN A 299 -21.77 1.94 46.53
CA ASN A 299 -20.52 1.19 46.63
C ASN A 299 -19.38 1.96 47.33
N ILE A 300 -19.58 3.23 47.69
CA ILE A 300 -18.53 4.09 48.24
C ILE A 300 -17.85 3.51 49.49
N GLY A 301 -18.62 2.92 50.41
CA GLY A 301 -18.08 2.30 51.61
C GLY A 301 -17.20 1.08 51.28
N ARG A 302 -17.68 0.21 50.38
CA ARG A 302 -16.95 -0.98 49.92
C ARG A 302 -15.65 -0.60 49.19
N LEU A 303 -15.73 0.36 48.26
CA LEU A 303 -14.56 0.82 47.51
C LEU A 303 -13.54 1.52 48.41
N ALA A 304 -13.98 2.28 49.41
CA ALA A 304 -13.08 2.90 50.38
C ALA A 304 -12.28 1.85 51.17
N GLN A 305 -12.91 0.73 51.55
CA GLN A 305 -12.23 -0.39 52.19
C GLN A 305 -11.20 -1.07 51.26
N LEU A 306 -11.54 -1.28 49.99
CA LEU A 306 -10.60 -1.86 49.00
C LEU A 306 -9.39 -0.95 48.77
N VAL A 307 -9.58 0.37 48.78
CA VAL A 307 -8.49 1.35 48.70
C VAL A 307 -7.64 1.33 49.97
N ALA A 308 -8.25 1.21 51.15
CA ALA A 308 -7.54 1.11 52.42
C ALA A 308 -6.67 -0.17 52.49
N ASN A 309 -7.17 -1.31 51.97
CA ASN A 309 -6.41 -2.55 51.87
C ASN A 309 -5.21 -2.44 50.91
N GLY A 310 -5.29 -1.53 49.93
CA GLY A 310 -4.22 -1.25 48.98
C GLY A 310 -3.99 -2.35 47.94
N PRO A 311 -2.85 -2.30 47.22
CA PRO A 311 -2.58 -3.16 46.06
C PRO A 311 -2.01 -4.55 46.41
N ASN A 312 -1.53 -4.75 47.64
CA ASN A 312 -0.82 -5.98 48.02
C ASN A 312 -1.75 -7.05 48.61
N ILE A 313 -2.84 -6.63 49.25
CA ILE A 313 -3.83 -7.47 49.91
C ILE A 313 -5.02 -7.67 48.96
N HIS A 314 -5.55 -8.89 48.92
CA HIS A 314 -6.78 -9.21 48.19
C HIS A 314 -7.89 -9.52 49.20
N PRO A 315 -9.11 -8.95 49.05
CA PRO A 315 -9.52 -7.97 48.03
C PRO A 315 -8.94 -6.56 48.27
N GLY A 316 -8.54 -5.87 47.19
CA GLY A 316 -7.88 -4.55 47.25
C GLY A 316 -8.01 -3.75 45.96
N ALA A 317 -7.23 -2.69 45.80
CA ALA A 317 -7.24 -1.82 44.62
C ALA A 317 -5.84 -1.31 44.24
N LYS A 318 -5.64 -1.00 42.96
CA LYS A 318 -4.36 -0.49 42.44
C LYS A 318 -4.35 1.00 42.13
N TYR A 319 -5.41 1.50 41.51
CA TYR A 319 -5.47 2.88 41.03
C TYR A 319 -6.78 3.57 41.40
N ILE A 320 -6.68 4.87 41.62
CA ILE A 320 -7.84 5.78 41.68
C ILE A 320 -7.73 6.74 40.51
N ILE A 321 -8.80 6.88 39.75
CA ILE A 321 -8.91 7.82 38.64
C ILE A 321 -9.91 8.90 39.06
N ARG A 322 -9.43 10.15 39.15
CA ARG A 322 -10.26 11.32 39.46
C ARG A 322 -11.09 11.74 38.24
N ASP A 323 -12.05 12.65 38.43
CA ASP A 323 -12.91 13.18 37.36
C ASP A 323 -12.11 13.84 36.20
N GLN A 324 -10.93 14.40 36.50
CA GLN A 324 -10.04 15.00 35.50
C GLN A 324 -9.16 13.98 34.76
N GLY A 325 -9.31 12.67 35.02
CA GLY A 325 -8.52 11.61 34.40
C GLY A 325 -7.14 11.39 35.02
N GLU A 326 -6.79 12.13 36.08
CA GLU A 326 -5.57 11.93 36.86
C GLU A 326 -5.60 10.55 37.53
N ARG A 327 -4.56 9.74 37.28
CA ARG A 327 -4.41 8.39 37.83
C ARG A 327 -3.45 8.42 39.03
N ILE A 328 -3.94 7.98 40.17
CA ILE A 328 -3.17 7.86 41.41
C ILE A 328 -2.82 6.39 41.61
N ASP A 329 -1.53 6.05 41.62
CA ASP A 329 -1.05 4.69 41.94
C ASP A 329 -0.97 4.50 43.46
N LEU A 330 -1.75 3.57 43.98
CA LEU A 330 -1.84 3.29 45.42
C LEU A 330 -0.55 2.66 45.98
N ARG A 331 0.39 2.20 45.14
CA ARG A 331 1.69 1.68 45.60
C ARG A 331 2.61 2.75 46.16
N HIS A 332 2.48 3.99 45.68
CA HIS A 332 3.38 5.09 46.05
C HIS A 332 2.77 6.06 47.06
N VAL A 333 1.48 5.89 47.40
CA VAL A 333 0.79 6.71 48.39
C VAL A 333 1.07 6.19 49.79
N LYS A 334 1.76 7.00 50.61
CA LYS A 334 2.20 6.61 51.97
C LYS A 334 1.05 6.27 52.93
N LYS A 335 -0.15 6.79 52.70
CA LYS A 335 -1.37 6.48 53.46
C LYS A 335 -2.59 6.47 52.53
N SER A 336 -2.90 5.32 51.95
CA SER A 336 -4.08 5.13 51.08
C SER A 336 -5.41 5.33 51.82
N SER A 337 -5.42 5.11 53.14
CA SER A 337 -6.60 5.23 54.01
C SER A 337 -7.12 6.66 54.21
N GLU A 338 -6.30 7.69 53.95
CA GLU A 338 -6.67 9.09 54.17
C GLU A 338 -7.21 9.78 52.90
N THR A 339 -7.35 9.07 51.77
CA THR A 339 -7.88 9.66 50.53
C THR A 339 -9.39 9.49 50.45
N PRO A 340 -10.21 10.53 50.71
CA PRO A 340 -11.66 10.41 50.62
C PRO A 340 -12.08 10.18 49.16
N LEU A 341 -12.79 9.09 48.91
CA LEU A 341 -13.40 8.82 47.61
C LEU A 341 -14.58 9.76 47.39
N ARG A 342 -14.72 10.27 46.17
CA ARG A 342 -15.87 11.07 45.74
C ARG A 342 -16.70 10.28 44.74
N VAL A 343 -18.01 10.53 44.75
CA VAL A 343 -18.94 9.99 43.75
C VAL A 343 -18.54 10.51 42.37
N GLY A 344 -18.46 9.63 41.38
CA GLY A 344 -18.00 9.94 40.02
C GLY A 344 -16.57 9.47 39.70
N TRP A 345 -15.73 9.27 40.72
CA TRP A 345 -14.37 8.74 40.52
C TRP A 345 -14.42 7.28 40.09
N LYS A 346 -13.32 6.78 39.50
CA LYS A 346 -13.17 5.34 39.21
C LYS A 346 -12.09 4.73 40.08
N VAL A 347 -12.35 3.55 40.62
CA VAL A 347 -11.39 2.76 41.37
C VAL A 347 -11.10 1.50 40.57
N GLU A 348 -9.83 1.31 40.19
CA GLU A 348 -9.36 0.07 39.58
C GLU A 348 -9.08 -0.95 40.69
N ARG A 349 -10.14 -1.68 41.07
CA ARG A 349 -10.11 -2.73 42.10
C ARG A 349 -9.56 -4.03 41.53
N HIS A 350 -9.05 -4.91 42.38
CA HIS A 350 -8.74 -6.29 42.03
C HIS A 350 -10.01 -7.01 41.56
N LEU A 351 -9.83 -8.07 40.76
CA LEU A 351 -10.91 -9.03 40.51
C LEU A 351 -11.36 -9.64 41.84
N VAL A 352 -12.65 -9.84 42.00
CA VAL A 352 -13.27 -10.48 43.17
C VAL A 352 -14.16 -11.62 42.72
N ASP A 353 -14.60 -12.45 43.65
CA ASP A 353 -15.48 -13.58 43.35
C ASP A 353 -16.78 -13.10 42.69
N GLY A 354 -17.17 -13.74 41.58
CA GLY A 354 -18.37 -13.42 40.80
C GLY A 354 -18.17 -12.41 39.66
N ASP A 355 -16.96 -11.85 39.47
CA ASP A 355 -16.56 -11.19 38.21
C ASP A 355 -16.24 -12.23 37.12
#